data_AF-A0A2I0QJ10-F1
#
_entry.id   AF-A0A2I0QJ10-F1
#
_cell.length_a   1.000
_cell.length_b   1.000
_cell.length_c   1.000
_cell.angle_alpha   90.00
_cell.angle_beta   90.00
_cell.angle_gamma   90.00
#
_symmetry.space_group_name_H-M   'P 1'
#
loop_
_entity.id
_entity.type
_entity.pdbx_description
1 polymer ?
#
loop_
_entity_poly.entity_id
_entity_poly.type
_entity_poly.pdbx_seq_one_letter_code
_entity_poly.pdbx_strand_id
1 'polypeptide(L)'
;MFNSGAMEKFKNFSGKCKTVNSTTYITFLFFILVLLLLAGTNVVIGEDVNLNKSALEYDYEIAKNNYFESLSNYSEAKAMWLISREKYLENKNDEKYENFISSTGDFTMNLSIVLENYNEMLKKRILSENSFDDITKKEQISRINRLLDKIRDIKKRLNESTSQTDSKSQLNVDMLKNFIKELQETYTQSQNMRGMVVTTILKYKTKIVIAGLVEDSLKINENIAQLKASGHNTTEIEEKLCKLNNLLNQSYANYQKCVNLMNLSTSESLAEAENLFKSTYTSLYKTKTGLNDIYNSIPDGWLSELESADSTFVAKGDGKAVINIREGDNESKANVKIYVIGSVTLKGDLSSVQISPKNLKEINSGEGKVYGGEGNIEITGNNLIIEISGKDINIAITGNGNATLTGTGTYKACNKGLCVNKAWEGKNINFSK
;
A
#
# COMPACT_ATOMS: atom_id res chain seq x y z
N MET A 1 66.03 3.62 0.28
CA MET A 1 64.97 4.53 -0.19
C MET A 1 63.89 3.70 -0.84
N PHE A 2 62.88 3.32 -0.05
CA PHE A 2 61.76 2.49 -0.54
C PHE A 2 60.55 3.38 -0.82
N ASN A 3 59.92 3.08 -1.95
CA ASN A 3 58.94 3.85 -2.69
C ASN A 3 57.69 4.19 -1.85
N SER A 4 57.53 5.46 -1.47
CA SER A 4 56.42 5.97 -0.63
C SER A 4 55.05 5.98 -1.32
N GLY A 5 54.99 5.78 -2.64
CA GLY A 5 53.75 5.84 -3.42
C GLY A 5 52.81 4.64 -3.27
N ALA A 6 53.28 3.50 -2.75
CA ALA A 6 52.43 2.31 -2.56
C ALA A 6 51.59 2.39 -1.26
N MET A 7 52.09 3.09 -0.25
CA MET A 7 51.45 3.22 1.07
C MET A 7 50.34 4.29 1.06
N GLU A 8 50.44 5.28 0.18
CA GLU A 8 49.44 6.35 0.01
C GLU A 8 48.19 5.86 -0.75
N LYS A 9 48.36 4.91 -1.69
CA LYS A 9 47.23 4.26 -2.38
C LYS A 9 46.45 3.29 -1.50
N PHE A 10 47.05 2.77 -0.43
CA PHE A 10 46.39 1.85 0.51
C PHE A 10 45.56 2.58 1.58
N LYS A 11 46.00 3.77 2.04
CA LYS A 11 45.23 4.63 2.97
C LYS A 11 43.93 5.17 2.35
N ASN A 12 43.91 5.42 1.04
CA ASN A 12 42.71 5.89 0.34
C ASN A 12 41.66 4.79 0.11
N PHE A 13 41.98 3.52 0.33
CA PHE A 13 41.03 2.41 0.20
C PHE A 13 40.26 2.12 1.49
N SER A 14 40.85 2.37 2.68
CA SER A 14 40.20 2.16 3.98
C SER A 14 39.25 3.30 4.39
N GLY A 15 39.34 4.47 3.75
CA GLY A 15 38.54 5.66 4.10
C GLY A 15 37.10 5.67 3.56
N LYS A 16 36.63 4.62 2.87
CA LYS A 16 35.27 4.57 2.27
C LYS A 16 34.44 3.37 2.70
N CYS A 17 34.71 2.77 3.85
CA CYS A 17 33.71 1.92 4.51
C CYS A 17 32.61 2.81 5.10
N LYS A 18 31.66 3.22 4.25
CA LYS A 18 30.35 3.66 4.74
C LYS A 18 29.79 2.54 5.59
N THR A 19 29.50 2.85 6.85
CA THR A 19 28.64 2.04 7.69
C THR A 19 27.38 1.70 6.90
N VAL A 20 27.14 0.41 6.67
CA VAL A 20 25.85 -0.06 6.18
C VAL A 20 24.88 0.21 7.33
N ASN A 21 24.20 1.35 7.28
CA ASN A 21 23.19 1.72 8.26
C ASN A 21 22.08 0.65 8.22
N SER A 22 21.98 -0.18 9.26
CA SER A 22 20.81 -1.05 9.49
C SER A 22 19.51 -0.24 9.57
N THR A 23 19.62 1.07 9.84
CA THR A 23 18.55 2.07 9.78
C THR A 23 17.91 2.19 8.39
N THR A 24 18.66 1.94 7.31
CA THR A 24 18.13 2.02 5.92
C THR A 24 17.18 0.88 5.58
N TYR A 25 17.32 -0.28 6.23
CA TYR A 25 16.48 -1.46 5.99
C TYR A 25 15.17 -1.39 6.79
N ILE A 26 15.23 -0.89 8.03
CA ILE A 26 14.08 -0.67 8.91
C ILE A 26 13.19 0.46 8.34
N THR A 27 13.79 1.56 7.87
CA THR A 27 13.04 2.64 7.19
C THR A 27 12.43 2.18 5.86
N PHE A 28 13.05 1.22 5.16
CA PHE A 28 12.57 0.66 3.89
C PHE A 28 11.39 -0.32 4.06
N LEU A 29 11.42 -1.20 5.06
CA LEU A 29 10.27 -2.07 5.40
C LEU A 29 9.08 -1.23 5.87
N PHE A 30 9.33 -0.19 6.66
CA PHE A 30 8.30 0.77 7.05
C PHE A 30 7.74 1.52 5.82
N PHE A 31 8.59 1.88 4.85
CA PHE A 31 8.18 2.54 3.61
C PHE A 31 7.28 1.67 2.72
N ILE A 32 7.60 0.37 2.56
CA ILE A 32 6.75 -0.57 1.79
C ILE A 32 5.46 -0.89 2.54
N LEU A 33 5.52 -1.07 3.86
CA LEU A 33 4.36 -1.32 4.70
C LEU A 33 3.37 -0.15 4.65
N VAL A 34 3.86 1.09 4.69
CA VAL A 34 2.99 2.26 4.59
C VAL A 34 2.47 2.46 3.17
N LEU A 35 3.23 2.15 2.10
CA LEU A 35 2.68 2.10 0.73
C LEU A 35 1.54 1.08 0.58
N LEU A 36 1.63 -0.07 1.26
CA LEU A 36 0.55 -1.07 1.31
C LEU A 36 -0.68 -0.55 2.09
N LEU A 37 -0.47 0.20 3.18
CA LEU A 37 -1.54 0.88 3.93
C LEU A 37 -2.18 2.04 3.13
N LEU A 38 -1.41 2.70 2.25
CA LEU A 38 -1.93 3.75 1.38
C LEU A 38 -2.75 3.18 0.21
N ALA A 39 -2.39 2.01 -0.31
CA ALA A 39 -3.04 1.33 -1.43
C ALA A 39 -4.25 0.46 -1.03
N GLY A 40 -4.70 0.53 0.23
CA GLY A 40 -5.85 -0.21 0.72
C GLY A 40 -7.17 0.34 0.17
N THR A 41 -7.52 -0.05 -1.05
CA THR A 41 -8.91 -0.14 -1.53
C THR A 41 -9.17 -1.54 -2.07
N ASN A 42 -10.33 -2.08 -1.69
CA ASN A 42 -10.75 -3.46 -1.87
C ASN A 42 -10.68 -3.91 -3.33
N VAL A 43 -9.68 -4.72 -3.67
CA VAL A 43 -9.77 -5.64 -4.82
C VAL A 43 -10.22 -6.98 -4.26
N VAL A 44 -11.51 -7.27 -4.41
CA VAL A 44 -12.04 -8.63 -4.20
C VAL A 44 -11.42 -9.51 -5.30
N ILE A 45 -10.45 -10.33 -4.92
CA ILE A 45 -9.90 -11.38 -5.77
C ILE A 45 -10.36 -12.72 -5.17
N GLY A 46 -10.94 -13.58 -6.00
CA GLY A 46 -11.56 -14.86 -5.62
C GLY A 46 -10.64 -15.79 -4.81
N GLU A 47 -11.28 -16.64 -4.00
CA GLU A 47 -10.69 -17.49 -2.95
C GLU A 47 -9.44 -18.31 -3.37
N ASP A 48 -9.35 -18.78 -4.63
CA ASP A 48 -8.20 -19.58 -5.10
C ASP A 48 -6.89 -18.79 -5.24
N VAL A 49 -6.96 -17.47 -5.45
CA VAL A 49 -5.76 -16.62 -5.58
C VAL A 49 -5.12 -16.33 -4.21
N ASN A 50 -5.91 -16.39 -3.13
CA ASN A 50 -5.44 -16.08 -1.78
C ASN A 50 -4.54 -17.17 -1.18
N LEU A 51 -4.77 -18.45 -1.48
CA LEU A 51 -3.96 -19.57 -0.97
C LEU A 51 -2.57 -19.64 -1.64
N ASN A 52 -2.48 -19.43 -2.95
CA ASN A 52 -1.19 -19.40 -3.65
C ASN A 52 -0.35 -18.17 -3.28
N LYS A 53 -1.00 -17.03 -3.02
CA LYS A 53 -0.32 -15.81 -2.60
C LYS A 53 0.30 -15.93 -1.21
N SER A 54 -0.42 -16.50 -0.24
CA SER A 54 0.09 -16.70 1.12
C SER A 54 1.28 -17.67 1.17
N ALA A 55 1.27 -18.71 0.33
CA ALA A 55 2.40 -19.63 0.18
C ALA A 55 3.67 -18.94 -0.39
N LEU A 56 3.51 -18.08 -1.40
CA LEU A 56 4.62 -17.33 -1.99
C LEU A 56 5.20 -16.25 -1.06
N GLU A 57 4.35 -15.61 -0.25
CA GLU A 57 4.79 -14.68 0.80
C GLU A 57 5.59 -15.40 1.89
N TYR A 58 5.14 -16.59 2.30
CA TYR A 58 5.85 -17.44 3.25
C TYR A 58 7.24 -17.87 2.73
N ASP A 59 7.30 -18.32 1.47
CA ASP A 59 8.56 -18.66 0.78
C ASP A 59 9.58 -17.51 0.76
N TYR A 60 9.09 -16.28 0.56
CA TYR A 60 9.94 -15.10 0.61
C TYR A 60 10.50 -14.84 2.02
N GLU A 61 9.68 -14.99 3.06
CA GLU A 61 10.14 -14.80 4.44
C GLU A 61 11.18 -15.86 4.85
N ILE A 62 11.01 -17.13 4.41
CA ILE A 62 12.06 -18.16 4.58
C ILE A 62 13.36 -17.73 3.89
N ALA A 63 13.30 -17.35 2.61
CA ALA A 63 14.50 -16.98 1.85
C ALA A 63 15.22 -15.75 2.46
N LYS A 64 14.44 -14.80 3.00
CA LYS A 64 14.95 -13.65 3.74
C LYS A 64 15.65 -14.04 5.04
N ASN A 65 15.09 -14.97 5.81
CA ASN A 65 15.73 -15.48 7.02
C ASN A 65 17.04 -16.21 6.71
N ASN A 66 17.07 -17.06 5.68
CA ASN A 66 18.29 -17.73 5.23
C ASN A 66 19.38 -16.73 4.80
N TYR A 67 18.98 -15.63 4.14
CA TYR A 67 19.90 -14.53 3.84
C TYR A 67 20.49 -13.91 5.11
N PHE A 68 19.66 -13.56 6.10
CA PHE A 68 20.16 -12.96 7.35
C PHE A 68 21.05 -13.90 8.16
N GLU A 69 20.71 -15.19 8.21
CA GLU A 69 21.54 -16.22 8.85
C GLU A 69 22.91 -16.31 8.15
N SER A 70 22.93 -16.41 6.81
CA SER A 70 24.20 -16.44 6.07
C SER A 70 25.03 -15.16 6.24
N LEU A 71 24.38 -14.00 6.41
CA LEU A 71 25.07 -12.74 6.66
C LEU A 71 25.75 -12.72 8.03
N SER A 72 25.15 -13.38 9.03
CA SER A 72 25.77 -13.60 10.35
C SER A 72 27.03 -14.46 10.22
N ASN A 73 26.92 -15.61 9.57
CA ASN A 73 28.05 -16.55 9.37
C ASN A 73 29.20 -15.88 8.58
N TYR A 74 28.87 -15.10 7.56
CA TYR A 74 29.86 -14.29 6.83
C TYR A 74 30.56 -13.25 7.71
N SER A 75 29.84 -12.62 8.64
CA SER A 75 30.41 -11.64 9.55
C SER A 75 31.41 -12.29 10.52
N GLU A 76 31.11 -13.49 11.01
CA GLU A 76 32.02 -14.29 11.82
C GLU A 76 33.27 -14.72 11.02
N ALA A 77 33.09 -15.27 9.82
CA ALA A 77 34.19 -15.66 8.94
C ALA A 77 35.10 -14.48 8.59
N LYS A 78 34.51 -13.28 8.38
CA LYS A 78 35.26 -12.04 8.17
C LYS A 78 36.11 -11.65 9.37
N ALA A 79 35.60 -11.81 10.59
CA ALA A 79 36.36 -11.51 11.81
C ALA A 79 37.57 -12.45 11.94
N MET A 80 37.37 -13.77 11.72
CA MET A 80 38.46 -14.75 11.74
C MET A 80 39.51 -14.49 10.65
N TRP A 81 39.06 -14.10 9.45
CA TRP A 81 39.94 -13.68 8.37
C TRP A 81 40.78 -12.45 8.73
N LEU A 82 40.18 -11.43 9.35
CA LEU A 82 40.92 -10.24 9.80
C LEU A 82 42.01 -10.59 10.83
N ILE A 83 41.68 -11.44 11.82
CA ILE A 83 42.63 -11.88 12.85
C ILE A 83 43.80 -12.67 12.26
N SER A 84 43.51 -13.64 11.39
CA SER A 84 44.55 -14.46 10.74
C SER A 84 45.42 -13.63 9.79
N ARG A 85 44.84 -12.67 9.07
CA ARG A 85 45.57 -11.70 8.26
C ARG A 85 46.54 -10.88 9.10
N GLU A 86 46.09 -10.34 10.23
CA GLU A 86 46.93 -9.56 11.15
C GLU A 86 48.10 -10.40 11.67
N LYS A 87 47.81 -11.60 12.19
CA LYS A 87 48.83 -12.54 12.69
C LYS A 87 49.89 -12.86 11.63
N TYR A 88 49.49 -13.07 10.37
CA TYR A 88 50.42 -13.31 9.26
C TYR A 88 51.26 -12.08 8.92
N LEU A 89 50.67 -10.88 8.95
CA LEU A 89 51.40 -9.63 8.70
C LEU A 89 52.42 -9.31 9.80
N GLU A 90 52.12 -9.65 11.06
CA GLU A 90 53.03 -9.48 12.20
C GLU A 90 54.24 -10.42 12.14
N ASN A 91 54.04 -11.67 11.71
CA ASN A 91 55.12 -12.65 11.62
C ASN A 91 54.87 -13.60 10.44
N LYS A 92 55.64 -13.40 9.36
CA LYS A 92 55.46 -14.10 8.10
C LYS A 92 56.15 -15.46 8.11
N ASN A 93 55.53 -16.44 8.77
CA ASN A 93 55.95 -17.83 8.76
C ASN A 93 54.91 -18.73 8.04
N ASP A 94 55.31 -19.97 7.75
CA ASP A 94 54.52 -20.91 6.94
C ASP A 94 53.20 -21.29 7.62
N GLU A 95 53.21 -21.56 8.93
CA GLU A 95 52.00 -21.89 9.71
C GLU A 95 50.96 -20.76 9.68
N LYS A 96 51.41 -19.51 9.87
CA LYS A 96 50.53 -18.33 9.83
C LYS A 96 50.04 -18.05 8.40
N TYR A 97 50.86 -18.34 7.39
CA TYR A 97 50.46 -18.26 6.00
C TYR A 97 49.36 -19.27 5.67
N GLU A 98 49.53 -20.55 6.05
CA GLU A 98 48.52 -21.60 5.84
C GLU A 98 47.20 -21.25 6.53
N ASN A 99 47.26 -20.78 7.78
CA ASN A 99 46.08 -20.30 8.52
C ASN A 99 45.38 -19.10 7.83
N PHE A 100 46.14 -18.16 7.28
CA PHE A 100 45.61 -17.02 6.52
C PHE A 100 44.96 -17.47 5.19
N ILE A 101 45.55 -18.43 4.49
CA ILE A 101 44.97 -18.98 3.25
C ILE A 101 43.66 -19.71 3.53
N SER A 102 43.64 -20.56 4.58
CA SER A 102 42.43 -21.27 5.00
C SER A 102 41.29 -20.30 5.35
N SER A 103 41.57 -19.32 6.21
CA SER A 103 40.55 -18.34 6.62
C SER A 103 40.06 -17.45 5.47
N THR A 104 40.92 -17.16 4.49
CA THR A 104 40.54 -16.45 3.27
C THR A 104 39.62 -17.31 2.40
N GLY A 105 39.86 -18.62 2.34
CA GLY A 105 38.96 -19.60 1.72
C GLY A 105 37.58 -19.58 2.38
N ASP A 106 37.52 -19.70 3.71
CA ASP A 106 36.26 -19.70 4.47
C ASP A 106 35.50 -18.38 4.32
N PHE A 107 36.20 -17.25 4.38
CA PHE A 107 35.62 -15.92 4.13
C PHE A 107 35.00 -15.82 2.73
N THR A 108 35.72 -16.31 1.71
CA THR A 108 35.26 -16.28 0.31
C THR A 108 34.06 -17.20 0.09
N MET A 109 34.06 -18.38 0.72
CA MET A 109 32.94 -19.31 0.68
C MET A 109 31.70 -18.70 1.33
N ASN A 110 31.82 -18.14 2.53
CA ASN A 110 30.68 -17.52 3.20
C ASN A 110 30.13 -16.30 2.42
N LEU A 111 31.00 -15.51 1.78
CA LEU A 111 30.55 -14.44 0.87
C LEU A 111 29.68 -14.99 -0.27
N SER A 112 30.10 -16.09 -0.90
CA SER A 112 29.34 -16.70 -1.98
C SER A 112 27.98 -17.25 -1.53
N ILE A 113 27.88 -17.80 -0.31
CA ILE A 113 26.62 -18.26 0.29
C ILE A 113 25.67 -17.08 0.53
N VAL A 114 26.18 -15.96 1.06
CA VAL A 114 25.38 -14.73 1.24
C VAL A 114 24.84 -14.22 -0.09
N LEU A 115 25.67 -14.19 -1.13
CA LEU A 115 25.25 -13.74 -2.45
C LEU A 115 24.19 -14.67 -3.07
N GLU A 116 24.32 -15.98 -2.88
CA GLU A 116 23.31 -16.95 -3.33
C GLU A 116 21.96 -16.69 -2.64
N ASN A 117 21.97 -16.64 -1.30
CA ASN A 117 20.74 -16.44 -0.52
C ASN A 117 20.11 -15.07 -0.78
N TYR A 118 20.92 -14.02 -1.00
CA TYR A 118 20.43 -12.70 -1.38
C TYR A 118 19.67 -12.73 -2.71
N ASN A 119 20.22 -13.41 -3.72
CA ASN A 119 19.60 -13.51 -5.03
C ASN A 119 18.36 -14.42 -5.01
N GLU A 120 18.36 -15.51 -4.25
CA GLU A 120 17.16 -16.32 -4.03
C GLU A 120 16.05 -15.51 -3.32
N MET A 121 16.40 -14.70 -2.31
CA MET A 121 15.45 -13.78 -1.67
C MET A 121 14.86 -12.79 -2.68
N LEU A 122 15.67 -12.18 -3.56
CA LEU A 122 15.17 -11.30 -4.62
C LEU A 122 14.22 -12.03 -5.59
N LYS A 123 14.57 -13.26 -6.00
CA LYS A 123 13.73 -14.08 -6.87
C LYS A 123 12.38 -14.39 -6.23
N LYS A 124 12.38 -14.82 -4.96
CA LYS A 124 11.15 -15.07 -4.20
C LYS A 124 10.31 -13.79 -4.02
N ARG A 125 10.96 -12.63 -3.85
CA ARG A 125 10.27 -11.34 -3.79
C ARG A 125 9.54 -10.99 -5.08
N ILE A 126 10.15 -11.24 -6.23
CA ILE A 126 9.50 -11.02 -7.53
C ILE A 126 8.29 -11.95 -7.67
N LEU A 127 8.42 -13.22 -7.26
CA LEU A 127 7.35 -14.20 -7.37
C LEU A 127 6.13 -13.83 -6.51
N SER A 128 6.35 -13.38 -5.27
CA SER A 128 5.28 -13.04 -4.32
C SER A 128 4.61 -11.69 -4.57
N GLU A 129 5.25 -10.79 -5.32
CA GLU A 129 4.69 -9.46 -5.60
C GLU A 129 3.81 -9.43 -6.85
N ASN A 130 2.68 -8.73 -6.73
CA ASN A 130 1.74 -8.45 -7.83
C ASN A 130 2.18 -7.24 -8.69
N SER A 131 3.30 -6.62 -8.34
CA SER A 131 3.81 -5.41 -9.01
C SER A 131 4.47 -5.68 -10.37
N PHE A 132 4.61 -6.95 -10.74
CA PHE A 132 5.31 -7.41 -11.93
C PHE A 132 4.32 -8.04 -12.89
N ASP A 133 4.29 -7.56 -14.14
CA ASP A 133 3.65 -8.29 -15.23
C ASP A 133 4.44 -9.57 -15.56
N ASP A 134 3.80 -10.53 -16.21
CA ASP A 134 4.39 -11.84 -16.49
C ASP A 134 5.68 -11.78 -17.31
N ILE A 135 5.81 -10.80 -18.21
CA ILE A 135 6.99 -10.64 -19.06
C ILE A 135 8.14 -10.13 -18.20
N THR A 136 7.94 -9.05 -17.46
CA THR A 136 8.93 -8.49 -16.54
C THR A 136 9.34 -9.52 -15.48
N LYS A 137 8.38 -10.28 -14.94
CA LYS A 137 8.61 -11.36 -13.96
C LYS A 137 9.54 -12.43 -14.55
N LYS A 138 9.26 -12.93 -15.75
CA LYS A 138 10.10 -13.94 -16.43
C LYS A 138 11.51 -13.41 -16.73
N GLU A 139 11.61 -12.18 -17.25
CA GLU A 139 12.90 -11.58 -17.59
C GLU A 139 13.80 -11.41 -16.36
N GLN A 140 13.26 -10.83 -15.29
CA GLN A 140 14.01 -10.57 -14.06
C GLN A 140 14.42 -11.87 -13.36
N ILE A 141 13.54 -12.87 -13.31
CA ILE A 141 13.88 -14.19 -12.76
C ILE A 141 14.96 -14.87 -13.59
N SER A 142 14.92 -14.76 -14.93
CA SER A 142 15.96 -15.32 -15.79
C SER A 142 17.34 -14.69 -15.52
N ARG A 143 17.40 -13.36 -15.34
CA ARG A 143 18.64 -12.66 -14.96
C ARG A 143 19.16 -13.13 -13.60
N ILE A 144 18.29 -13.29 -12.61
CA ILE A 144 18.68 -13.79 -11.28
C ILE A 144 19.17 -15.23 -11.36
N ASN A 145 18.52 -16.12 -12.12
CA ASN A 145 18.98 -17.50 -12.27
C ASN A 145 20.40 -17.56 -12.85
N ARG A 146 20.74 -16.70 -13.83
CA ARG A 146 22.12 -16.62 -14.35
C ARG A 146 23.13 -16.20 -13.28
N LEU A 147 22.77 -15.27 -12.39
CA LEU A 147 23.62 -14.88 -11.27
C LEU A 147 23.79 -16.04 -10.29
N LEU A 148 22.71 -16.75 -9.95
CA LEU A 148 22.74 -17.92 -9.08
C LEU A 148 23.62 -19.03 -9.65
N ASP A 149 23.50 -19.33 -10.95
CA ASP A 149 24.33 -20.34 -11.62
C ASP A 149 25.81 -19.97 -11.57
N LYS A 150 26.15 -18.69 -11.80
CA LYS A 150 27.52 -18.18 -11.65
C LYS A 150 28.04 -18.32 -10.20
N ILE A 151 27.22 -18.00 -9.21
CA ILE A 151 27.60 -18.13 -7.79
C ILE A 151 27.81 -19.60 -7.42
N ARG A 152 26.94 -20.50 -7.87
CA ARG A 152 27.04 -21.95 -7.65
C ARG A 152 28.28 -22.54 -8.30
N ASP A 153 28.64 -22.09 -9.51
CA ASP A 153 29.90 -22.47 -10.17
C ASP A 153 31.12 -22.04 -9.36
N ILE A 154 31.16 -20.77 -8.91
CA ILE A 154 32.25 -20.27 -8.05
C ILE A 154 32.36 -21.08 -6.76
N LYS A 155 31.23 -21.37 -6.10
CA LYS A 155 31.17 -22.21 -4.90
C LYS A 155 31.73 -23.60 -5.14
N LYS A 156 31.31 -24.24 -6.24
CA LYS A 156 31.77 -25.57 -6.62
C LYS A 156 33.28 -25.58 -6.85
N ARG A 157 33.81 -24.65 -7.66
CA ARG A 157 35.26 -24.53 -7.90
C ARG A 157 36.05 -24.24 -6.62
N LEU A 158 35.50 -23.42 -5.72
CA LEU A 158 36.14 -23.13 -4.44
C LEU A 158 36.18 -24.38 -3.55
N ASN A 159 35.09 -25.14 -3.45
CA ASN A 159 35.01 -26.41 -2.72
C ASN A 159 35.96 -27.47 -3.28
N GLU A 160 36.05 -27.60 -4.60
CA GLU A 160 36.99 -28.53 -5.26
C GLU A 160 38.45 -28.14 -4.99
N SER A 161 38.72 -26.83 -4.84
CA SER A 161 40.06 -26.32 -4.51
C SER A 161 40.43 -26.49 -3.04
N THR A 162 39.45 -26.64 -2.14
CA THR A 162 39.64 -26.90 -0.70
C THR A 162 39.56 -28.38 -0.33
N SER A 163 38.86 -29.20 -1.12
CA SER A 163 38.62 -30.62 -0.85
C SER A 163 39.58 -31.52 -1.66
N GLN A 164 40.79 -31.74 -1.14
CA GLN A 164 41.63 -32.88 -1.53
C GLN A 164 42.19 -33.55 -0.27
N THR A 165 41.69 -34.75 0.01
CA THR A 165 42.03 -35.60 1.15
C THR A 165 43.45 -36.19 1.11
N ASP A 166 44.21 -36.08 0.01
CA ASP A 166 45.48 -36.82 -0.14
C ASP A 166 46.68 -36.01 -0.68
N SER A 167 46.57 -34.70 -0.86
CA SER A 167 47.70 -33.83 -1.22
C SER A 167 47.39 -32.39 -0.83
N LYS A 168 48.38 -31.67 -0.29
CA LYS A 168 48.29 -30.26 0.17
C LYS A 168 47.27 -29.45 -0.63
N SER A 169 46.35 -28.77 0.08
CA SER A 169 45.39 -27.79 -0.48
C SER A 169 46.02 -27.00 -1.63
N GLN A 170 45.44 -27.09 -2.83
CA GLN A 170 45.90 -26.34 -4.01
C GLN A 170 45.49 -24.85 -3.94
N LEU A 171 44.68 -24.49 -2.95
CA LEU A 171 44.23 -23.14 -2.70
C LEU A 171 45.44 -22.24 -2.49
N ASN A 172 45.63 -21.30 -3.42
CA ASN A 172 46.70 -20.31 -3.35
C ASN A 172 46.14 -18.89 -3.48
N VAL A 173 47.01 -17.91 -3.22
CA VAL A 173 46.64 -16.50 -3.22
C VAL A 173 46.03 -16.05 -4.55
N ASP A 174 46.54 -16.52 -5.68
CA ASP A 174 46.09 -16.06 -7.00
C ASP A 174 44.73 -16.68 -7.37
N MET A 175 44.47 -17.93 -7.01
CA MET A 175 43.14 -18.52 -7.12
C MET A 175 42.12 -17.77 -6.25
N LEU A 176 42.47 -17.46 -5.00
CA LEU A 176 41.61 -16.71 -4.08
C LEU A 176 41.31 -15.30 -4.59
N LYS A 177 42.30 -14.58 -5.13
CA LYS A 177 42.08 -13.28 -5.76
C LYS A 177 41.09 -13.37 -6.92
N ASN A 178 41.20 -14.41 -7.75
CA ASN A 178 40.29 -14.61 -8.88
C ASN A 178 38.86 -14.86 -8.39
N PHE A 179 38.66 -15.77 -7.42
CA PHE A 179 37.34 -16.00 -6.83
C PHE A 179 36.73 -14.73 -6.22
N ILE A 180 37.51 -13.98 -5.45
CA ILE A 180 37.05 -12.72 -4.84
C ILE A 180 36.65 -11.70 -5.92
N LYS A 181 37.45 -11.57 -6.99
CA LYS A 181 37.14 -10.68 -8.11
C LYS A 181 35.83 -11.08 -8.80
N GLU A 182 35.66 -12.36 -9.10
CA GLU A 182 34.43 -12.87 -9.72
C GLU A 182 33.20 -12.65 -8.82
N LEU A 183 33.33 -12.82 -7.50
CA LEU A 183 32.28 -12.54 -6.52
C LEU A 183 31.97 -11.05 -6.41
N GLN A 184 32.97 -10.17 -6.48
CA GLN A 184 32.78 -8.71 -6.49
C GLN A 184 32.02 -8.22 -7.72
N GLU A 185 32.36 -8.76 -8.90
CA GLU A 185 31.62 -8.48 -10.14
C GLU A 185 30.16 -8.96 -10.02
N THR A 186 29.97 -10.17 -9.47
CA THR A 186 28.63 -10.76 -9.28
C THR A 186 27.80 -10.01 -8.24
N TYR A 187 28.43 -9.51 -7.18
CA TYR A 187 27.78 -8.64 -6.20
C TYR A 187 27.30 -7.34 -6.85
N THR A 188 28.14 -6.69 -7.68
CA THR A 188 27.75 -5.48 -8.41
C THR A 188 26.52 -5.73 -9.29
N GLN A 189 26.49 -6.86 -10.01
CA GLN A 189 25.33 -7.25 -10.82
C GLN A 189 24.09 -7.54 -9.96
N SER A 190 24.27 -8.16 -8.79
CA SER A 190 23.19 -8.42 -7.82
C SER A 190 22.61 -7.12 -7.26
N GLN A 191 23.45 -6.09 -7.00
CA GLN A 191 22.99 -4.77 -6.57
C GLN A 191 22.20 -4.04 -7.66
N ASN A 192 22.64 -4.17 -8.92
CA ASN A 192 21.87 -3.64 -10.04
C ASN A 192 20.50 -4.32 -10.15
N MET A 193 20.47 -5.65 -9.96
CA MET A 193 19.25 -6.45 -9.98
C MET A 193 18.30 -6.05 -8.85
N ARG A 194 18.81 -5.82 -7.62
CA ARG A 194 18.04 -5.22 -6.53
C ARG A 194 17.41 -3.90 -6.95
N GLY A 195 18.20 -3.00 -7.55
CA GLY A 195 17.72 -1.70 -8.04
C GLY A 195 16.52 -1.86 -8.98
N MET A 196 16.60 -2.78 -9.94
CA MET A 196 15.50 -3.08 -10.88
C MET A 196 14.26 -3.61 -10.17
N VAL A 197 14.41 -4.58 -9.27
CA VAL A 197 13.29 -5.17 -8.50
C VAL A 197 12.60 -4.10 -7.67
N VAL A 198 13.38 -3.36 -6.87
CA VAL A 198 12.85 -2.34 -5.94
C VAL A 198 12.12 -1.25 -6.71
N THR A 199 12.76 -0.67 -7.73
CA THR A 199 12.15 0.42 -8.50
C THR A 199 10.91 -0.04 -9.26
N THR A 200 10.84 -1.29 -9.71
CA THR A 200 9.62 -1.86 -10.33
C THR A 200 8.45 -1.90 -9.35
N ILE A 201 8.69 -2.37 -8.12
CA ILE A 201 7.68 -2.38 -7.04
C ILE A 201 7.23 -0.95 -6.73
N LEU A 202 8.18 -0.02 -6.59
CA LEU A 202 7.87 1.38 -6.28
C LEU A 202 7.05 2.05 -7.40
N LYS A 203 7.44 1.86 -8.66
CA LYS A 203 6.69 2.35 -9.82
C LYS A 203 5.23 1.89 -9.77
N TYR A 204 5.00 0.59 -9.56
CA TYR A 204 3.64 0.05 -9.52
C TYR A 204 2.81 0.63 -8.36
N LYS A 205 3.35 0.58 -7.13
CA LYS A 205 2.64 1.05 -5.93
C LYS A 205 2.39 2.55 -5.97
N THR A 206 3.37 3.35 -6.38
CA THR A 206 3.21 4.79 -6.53
C THR A 206 2.15 5.15 -7.58
N LYS A 207 2.09 4.42 -8.70
CA LYS A 207 1.04 4.63 -9.72
C LYS A 207 -0.36 4.42 -9.14
N ILE A 208 -0.57 3.34 -8.36
CA ILE A 208 -1.86 3.06 -7.71
C ILE A 208 -2.23 4.17 -6.73
N VAL A 209 -1.29 4.56 -5.86
CA VAL A 209 -1.54 5.61 -4.86
C VAL A 209 -1.89 6.94 -5.54
N ILE A 210 -1.17 7.33 -6.60
CA ILE A 210 -1.51 8.55 -7.35
C ILE A 210 -2.92 8.45 -7.92
N ALA A 211 -3.27 7.32 -8.57
CA ALA A 211 -4.60 7.15 -9.16
C ALA A 211 -5.72 7.26 -8.11
N GLY A 212 -5.55 6.61 -6.94
CA GLY A 212 -6.51 6.71 -5.84
C GLY A 212 -6.66 8.14 -5.30
N LEU A 213 -5.54 8.86 -5.11
CA LEU A 213 -5.59 10.25 -4.63
C LEU A 213 -6.18 11.22 -5.66
N VAL A 214 -6.03 10.95 -6.97
CA VAL A 214 -6.73 11.70 -8.02
C VAL A 214 -8.23 11.48 -7.90
N GLU A 215 -8.67 10.24 -7.73
CA GLU A 215 -10.09 9.91 -7.56
C GLU A 215 -10.68 10.56 -6.29
N ASP A 216 -9.98 10.48 -5.16
CA ASP A 216 -10.40 11.10 -3.90
C ASP A 216 -10.49 12.63 -4.04
N SER A 217 -9.53 13.25 -4.72
CA SER A 217 -9.55 14.68 -5.02
C SER A 217 -10.75 15.08 -5.88
N LEU A 218 -11.08 14.30 -6.91
CA LEU A 218 -12.26 14.55 -7.75
C LEU A 218 -13.56 14.46 -6.94
N LYS A 219 -13.71 13.43 -6.10
CA LYS A 219 -14.87 13.30 -5.20
C LYS A 219 -15.00 14.48 -4.23
N ILE A 220 -13.89 14.92 -3.64
CA ILE A 220 -13.88 16.09 -2.76
C ILE A 220 -14.27 17.35 -3.53
N ASN A 221 -13.81 17.51 -4.77
CA ASN A 221 -14.19 18.64 -5.62
C ASN A 221 -15.69 18.65 -5.93
N GLU A 222 -16.30 17.49 -6.18
CA GLU A 222 -17.74 17.32 -6.35
C GLU A 222 -18.50 17.69 -5.06
N ASN A 223 -18.06 17.21 -3.90
CA ASN A 223 -18.65 17.55 -2.60
C ASN A 223 -18.58 19.06 -2.32
N ILE A 224 -17.45 19.70 -2.63
CA ILE A 224 -17.29 21.16 -2.52
C ILE A 224 -18.29 21.88 -3.43
N ALA A 225 -18.47 21.43 -4.67
CA ALA A 225 -19.44 22.03 -5.59
C ALA A 225 -20.88 21.95 -5.05
N GLN A 226 -21.25 20.82 -4.43
CA GLN A 226 -22.56 20.64 -3.79
C GLN A 226 -22.73 21.55 -2.57
N LEU A 227 -21.70 21.68 -1.71
CA LEU A 227 -21.72 22.60 -0.57
C LEU A 227 -21.89 24.05 -1.01
N LYS A 228 -21.19 24.45 -2.08
CA LYS A 228 -21.27 25.78 -2.67
C LYS A 228 -22.66 26.06 -3.22
N ALA A 229 -23.25 25.09 -3.94
CA ALA A 229 -24.63 25.17 -4.43
C ALA A 229 -25.64 25.29 -3.26
N SER A 230 -25.35 24.64 -2.13
CA SER A 230 -26.14 24.70 -0.90
C SER A 230 -25.92 25.99 -0.08
N GLY A 231 -25.13 26.94 -0.56
CA GLY A 231 -24.92 28.25 0.07
C GLY A 231 -23.85 28.27 1.18
N HIS A 232 -23.06 27.20 1.33
CA HIS A 232 -21.94 27.19 2.28
C HIS A 232 -20.73 27.97 1.71
N ASN A 233 -19.99 28.64 2.60
CA ASN A 233 -18.71 29.23 2.22
C ASN A 233 -17.64 28.13 2.12
N THR A 234 -17.23 27.81 0.90
CA THR A 234 -16.25 26.77 0.59
C THR A 234 -14.82 27.28 0.39
N THR A 235 -14.58 28.59 0.52
CA THR A 235 -13.32 29.24 0.12
C THR A 235 -12.08 28.57 0.72
N GLU A 236 -12.08 28.31 2.03
CA GLU A 236 -10.93 27.72 2.71
C GLU A 236 -10.66 26.27 2.26
N ILE A 237 -11.71 25.49 2.00
CA ILE A 237 -11.61 24.10 1.56
C ILE A 237 -11.15 24.05 0.09
N GLU A 238 -11.65 24.93 -0.76
CA GLU A 238 -11.21 25.11 -2.16
C GLU A 238 -9.70 25.44 -2.23
N GLU A 239 -9.23 26.37 -1.39
CA GLU A 239 -7.80 26.73 -1.33
C GLU A 239 -6.92 25.58 -0.86
N LYS A 240 -7.35 24.83 0.17
CA LYS A 240 -6.62 23.65 0.65
C LYS A 240 -6.57 22.57 -0.44
N LEU A 241 -7.70 22.27 -1.09
CA LEU A 241 -7.74 21.27 -2.17
C LEU A 241 -6.81 21.68 -3.32
N CYS A 242 -6.81 22.95 -3.71
CA CYS A 242 -5.91 23.47 -4.74
C CYS A 242 -4.42 23.23 -4.40
N LYS A 243 -4.00 23.50 -3.16
CA LYS A 243 -2.63 23.23 -2.69
C LYS A 243 -2.29 21.74 -2.75
N LEU A 244 -3.21 20.87 -2.33
CA LEU A 244 -3.01 19.42 -2.37
C LEU A 244 -2.96 18.88 -3.81
N ASN A 245 -3.77 19.44 -4.72
CA ASN A 245 -3.73 19.11 -6.14
C ASN A 245 -2.41 19.53 -6.79
N ASN A 246 -1.86 20.68 -6.41
CA ASN A 246 -0.52 21.07 -6.86
C ASN A 246 0.56 20.09 -6.38
N LEU A 247 0.50 19.63 -5.12
CA LEU A 247 1.40 18.58 -4.62
C LEU A 247 1.23 17.26 -5.34
N LEU A 248 -0.02 16.87 -5.67
CA LEU A 248 -0.32 15.65 -6.41
C LEU A 248 0.23 15.72 -7.84
N ASN A 249 0.07 16.85 -8.53
CA ASN A 249 0.62 17.12 -9.85
C ASN A 249 2.15 17.07 -9.86
N GLN A 250 2.80 17.69 -8.87
CA GLN A 250 4.26 17.61 -8.70
C GLN A 250 4.72 16.18 -8.44
N SER A 251 3.96 15.42 -7.64
CA SER A 251 4.24 14.01 -7.35
C SER A 251 4.12 13.16 -8.61
N TYR A 252 3.14 13.42 -9.47
CA TYR A 252 3.00 12.76 -10.76
C TYR A 252 4.15 13.10 -11.72
N ALA A 253 4.57 14.36 -11.79
CA ALA A 253 5.74 14.77 -12.58
C ALA A 253 7.03 14.08 -12.10
N ASN A 254 7.23 13.98 -10.77
CA ASN A 254 8.37 13.25 -10.21
C ASN A 254 8.28 11.74 -10.48
N TYR A 255 7.09 11.14 -10.40
CA TYR A 255 6.86 9.76 -10.81
C TYR A 255 7.27 9.52 -12.27
N GLN A 256 6.93 10.42 -13.20
CA GLN A 256 7.36 10.30 -14.59
C GLN A 256 8.90 10.38 -14.73
N LYS A 257 9.56 11.28 -13.99
CA LYS A 257 11.03 11.33 -13.94
C LYS A 257 11.64 10.03 -13.43
N CYS A 258 11.07 9.42 -12.37
CA CYS A 258 11.52 8.12 -11.88
C CYS A 258 11.41 7.05 -12.97
N VAL A 259 10.29 7.00 -13.69
CA VAL A 259 10.09 6.02 -14.78
C VAL A 259 11.13 6.20 -15.88
N ASN A 260 11.47 7.44 -16.24
CA ASN A 260 12.51 7.72 -17.23
C ASN A 260 13.90 7.26 -16.75
N LEU A 261 14.25 7.51 -15.49
CA LEU A 261 15.51 7.04 -14.89
C LEU A 261 15.59 5.51 -14.82
N MET A 262 14.47 4.84 -14.57
CA MET A 262 14.40 3.36 -14.58
C MET A 262 14.66 2.78 -15.97
N ASN A 263 14.22 3.44 -17.04
CA ASN A 263 14.43 2.98 -18.42
C ASN A 263 15.92 2.92 -18.79
N LEU A 264 16.77 3.74 -18.15
CA LEU A 264 18.22 3.70 -18.35
C LEU A 264 18.88 2.43 -17.77
N SER A 265 18.25 1.78 -16.78
CA SER A 265 18.67 0.49 -16.22
C SER A 265 20.12 0.44 -15.68
N THR A 266 20.70 1.59 -15.36
CA THR A 266 22.04 1.71 -14.75
C THR A 266 21.93 1.75 -13.23
N SER A 267 22.96 1.32 -12.51
CA SER A 267 22.93 1.33 -11.04
C SER A 267 22.78 2.74 -10.46
N GLU A 268 23.37 3.75 -11.10
CA GLU A 268 23.26 5.15 -10.69
C GLU A 268 21.85 5.69 -10.93
N SER A 269 21.28 5.48 -12.12
CA SER A 269 19.92 5.93 -12.44
C SER A 269 18.85 5.24 -11.59
N LEU A 270 19.04 3.95 -11.25
CA LEU A 270 18.15 3.22 -10.36
C LEU A 270 18.23 3.73 -8.91
N ALA A 271 19.42 4.09 -8.43
CA ALA A 271 19.60 4.69 -7.11
C ALA A 271 18.96 6.09 -7.04
N GLU A 272 19.12 6.89 -8.09
CA GLU A 272 18.47 8.20 -8.21
C GLU A 272 16.95 8.07 -8.24
N ALA A 273 16.42 7.13 -9.03
CA ALA A 273 14.98 6.83 -9.08
C ALA A 273 14.44 6.42 -7.70
N GLU A 274 15.17 5.56 -6.97
CA GLU A 274 14.77 5.15 -5.62
C GLU A 274 14.68 6.35 -4.66
N ASN A 275 15.65 7.26 -4.70
CA ASN A 275 15.64 8.46 -3.87
C ASN A 275 14.50 9.41 -4.24
N LEU A 276 14.22 9.56 -5.54
CA LEU A 276 13.13 10.40 -6.01
C LEU A 276 11.74 9.79 -5.70
N PHE A 277 11.63 8.45 -5.68
CA PHE A 277 10.42 7.79 -5.16
C PHE A 277 10.20 8.09 -3.67
N LYS A 278 11.25 8.13 -2.84
CA LYS A 278 11.14 8.48 -1.41
C LYS A 278 10.59 9.89 -1.21
N SER A 279 11.10 10.89 -1.96
CA SER A 279 10.58 12.26 -1.86
C SER A 279 9.15 12.37 -2.40
N THR A 280 8.84 11.69 -3.51
CA THR A 280 7.50 11.64 -4.09
C THR A 280 6.50 11.07 -3.09
N TYR A 281 6.88 10.02 -2.37
CA TYR A 281 6.06 9.43 -1.34
C TYR A 281 5.73 10.41 -0.19
N THR A 282 6.70 11.19 0.29
CA THR A 282 6.42 12.18 1.35
C THR A 282 5.35 13.19 0.90
N SER A 283 5.39 13.60 -0.35
CA SER A 283 4.37 14.47 -0.94
C SER A 283 3.02 13.76 -1.04
N LEU A 284 2.97 12.52 -1.52
CA LEU A 284 1.72 11.74 -1.61
C LEU A 284 1.10 11.46 -0.24
N TYR A 285 1.91 11.19 0.78
CA TYR A 285 1.44 11.01 2.15
C TYR A 285 0.79 12.29 2.68
N LYS A 286 1.45 13.45 2.49
CA LYS A 286 0.88 14.77 2.83
C LYS A 286 -0.41 15.05 2.06
N THR A 287 -0.46 14.68 0.78
CA THR A 287 -1.69 14.79 -0.02
C THR A 287 -2.79 13.95 0.60
N LYS A 288 -2.54 12.67 0.91
CA LYS A 288 -3.56 11.80 1.53
C LYS A 288 -4.06 12.34 2.86
N THR A 289 -3.15 12.71 3.77
CA THR A 289 -3.55 13.26 5.07
C THR A 289 -4.33 14.55 4.90
N GLY A 290 -3.91 15.44 4.01
CA GLY A 290 -4.62 16.68 3.72
C GLY A 290 -5.99 16.46 3.07
N LEU A 291 -6.14 15.47 2.20
CA LEU A 291 -7.44 15.12 1.61
C LEU A 291 -8.37 14.54 2.68
N ASN A 292 -7.86 13.70 3.59
CA ASN A 292 -8.62 13.23 4.75
C ASN A 292 -9.02 14.39 5.68
N ASP A 293 -8.11 15.34 5.93
CA ASP A 293 -8.42 16.52 6.75
C ASP A 293 -9.52 17.36 6.09
N ILE A 294 -9.48 17.54 4.76
CA ILE A 294 -10.55 18.18 4.01
C ILE A 294 -11.85 17.40 4.17
N TYR A 295 -11.81 16.09 3.95
CA TYR A 295 -12.97 15.21 4.07
C TYR A 295 -13.62 15.33 5.46
N ASN A 296 -12.83 15.32 6.53
CA ASN A 296 -13.29 15.49 7.91
C ASN A 296 -13.69 16.94 8.26
N SER A 297 -13.30 17.93 7.44
CA SER A 297 -13.64 19.35 7.63
C SER A 297 -14.86 19.80 6.83
N ILE A 298 -15.26 19.02 5.82
CA ILE A 298 -16.57 19.14 5.20
C ILE A 298 -17.57 18.86 6.33
N PRO A 299 -18.48 19.79 6.67
CA PRO A 299 -19.40 19.61 7.78
C PRO A 299 -20.11 18.26 7.67
N ASP A 300 -19.72 17.33 8.53
CA ASP A 300 -20.17 15.94 8.68
C ASP A 300 -21.68 15.79 8.94
N GLY A 301 -22.49 16.82 8.77
CA GLY A 301 -23.80 16.87 9.41
C GLY A 301 -24.85 15.96 8.79
N TRP A 302 -24.62 15.31 7.65
CA TRP A 302 -25.77 14.81 6.90
C TRP A 302 -25.57 13.52 6.10
N LEU A 303 -24.41 13.25 5.51
CA LEU A 303 -24.13 11.96 4.86
C LEU A 303 -23.70 10.86 5.85
N SER A 304 -22.99 11.19 6.94
CA SER A 304 -22.56 10.23 7.97
C SER A 304 -23.67 9.94 9.01
N GLU A 305 -24.59 10.88 9.24
CA GLU A 305 -25.80 10.64 10.05
C GLU A 305 -26.78 9.66 9.37
N LEU A 306 -26.67 9.46 8.05
CA LEU A 306 -27.51 8.56 7.27
C LEU A 306 -27.02 7.09 7.29
N GLU A 307 -25.81 6.82 7.77
CA GLU A 307 -25.25 5.47 7.81
C GLU A 307 -24.75 5.11 9.21
N SER A 308 -25.48 5.52 10.26
CA SER A 308 -25.13 5.16 11.63
C SER A 308 -25.15 3.64 11.80
N ALA A 309 -24.29 3.11 12.68
CA ALA A 309 -24.28 1.67 13.00
C ALA A 309 -25.64 1.15 13.51
N ASP A 310 -26.49 2.06 14.01
CA ASP A 310 -27.82 1.77 14.53
C ASP A 310 -28.94 1.89 13.48
N SER A 311 -28.63 2.33 12.25
CA SER A 311 -29.63 2.44 11.19
C SER A 311 -30.11 1.06 10.73
N THR A 312 -31.43 0.87 10.79
CA THR A 312 -32.10 -0.37 10.39
C THR A 312 -32.43 -0.38 8.90
N PHE A 313 -32.42 0.79 8.25
CA PHE A 313 -32.60 0.91 6.81
C PHE A 313 -31.84 2.11 6.24
N VAL A 314 -31.14 1.89 5.13
CA VAL A 314 -30.44 2.92 4.34
C VAL A 314 -30.73 2.69 2.86
N ALA A 315 -31.04 3.73 2.09
CA ALA A 315 -31.24 3.63 0.64
C ALA A 315 -30.71 4.86 -0.12
N LYS A 316 -30.07 4.63 -1.27
CA LYS A 316 -29.49 5.67 -2.14
C LYS A 316 -29.75 5.44 -3.63
N GLY A 317 -30.13 6.48 -4.37
CA GLY A 317 -30.50 6.40 -5.79
C GLY A 317 -31.62 7.36 -6.23
N ASP A 318 -32.24 7.05 -7.37
CA ASP A 318 -33.23 7.89 -8.04
C ASP A 318 -34.56 7.16 -8.17
N GLY A 319 -35.67 7.89 -8.09
CA GLY A 319 -37.01 7.36 -8.35
C GLY A 319 -37.99 7.67 -7.23
N LYS A 320 -38.66 6.63 -6.72
CA LYS A 320 -39.69 6.73 -5.67
C LYS A 320 -39.42 5.76 -4.53
N ALA A 321 -39.62 6.24 -3.30
CA ALA A 321 -39.60 5.44 -2.09
C ALA A 321 -40.88 5.69 -1.28
N VAL A 322 -41.51 4.63 -0.80
CA VAL A 322 -42.65 4.70 0.13
C VAL A 322 -42.26 3.94 1.39
N ILE A 323 -42.22 4.64 2.52
CA ILE A 323 -41.77 4.11 3.80
C ILE A 323 -42.94 4.15 4.77
N ASN A 324 -43.27 3.01 5.36
CA ASN A 324 -44.26 2.92 6.43
C ASN A 324 -43.53 2.68 7.75
N ILE A 325 -43.53 3.68 8.62
CA ILE A 325 -42.98 3.61 9.96
C ILE A 325 -44.02 3.04 10.90
N ARG A 326 -43.64 2.01 11.67
CA ARG A 326 -44.51 1.35 12.66
C ARG A 326 -44.01 1.62 14.06
N GLU A 327 -44.93 1.60 15.01
CA GLU A 327 -44.60 1.59 16.43
C GLU A 327 -43.75 0.36 16.80
N GLY A 328 -42.76 0.57 17.65
CA GLY A 328 -41.88 -0.49 18.15
C GLY A 328 -42.26 -0.95 19.55
N ASP A 329 -41.78 -2.13 19.95
CA ASP A 329 -42.14 -2.82 21.20
C ASP A 329 -41.79 -2.02 22.49
N ASN A 330 -40.95 -0.98 22.39
CA ASN A 330 -40.43 -0.20 23.52
C ASN A 330 -40.75 1.32 23.43
N GLU A 331 -41.86 1.72 22.81
CA GLU A 331 -42.32 3.14 22.68
C GLU A 331 -41.29 4.11 22.03
N SER A 332 -40.20 3.60 21.47
CA SER A 332 -39.14 4.42 20.88
C SER A 332 -39.62 4.99 19.55
N LYS A 333 -39.56 6.31 19.37
CA LYS A 333 -39.88 6.98 18.10
C LYS A 333 -38.83 6.62 17.04
N ALA A 334 -39.27 6.34 15.81
CA ALA A 334 -38.32 6.21 14.70
C ALA A 334 -37.70 7.58 14.40
N ASN A 335 -36.40 7.59 14.08
CA ASN A 335 -35.72 8.76 13.51
C ASN A 335 -35.44 8.47 12.04
N VAL A 336 -35.93 9.35 11.17
CA VAL A 336 -35.79 9.26 9.72
C VAL A 336 -35.11 10.52 9.19
N LYS A 337 -34.05 10.33 8.41
CA LYS A 337 -33.29 11.41 7.75
C LYS A 337 -33.33 11.17 6.24
N ILE A 338 -33.67 12.21 5.47
CA ILE A 338 -33.89 12.09 4.02
C ILE A 338 -33.32 13.28 3.26
N TYR A 339 -32.39 13.02 2.33
CA TYR A 339 -32.01 13.89 1.19
C TYR A 339 -32.88 13.60 0.00
N VAL A 340 -33.28 14.65 -0.70
CA VAL A 340 -33.86 14.51 -2.03
C VAL A 340 -33.75 15.81 -2.82
N ILE A 341 -33.52 15.66 -4.13
CA ILE A 341 -33.86 16.67 -5.14
C ILE A 341 -35.24 16.30 -5.70
N GLY A 342 -36.30 16.87 -5.12
CA GLY A 342 -37.67 16.46 -5.44
C GLY A 342 -38.67 16.81 -4.35
N SER A 343 -39.42 15.81 -3.89
CA SER A 343 -40.50 15.99 -2.91
C SER A 343 -40.57 14.87 -1.88
N VAL A 344 -40.90 15.25 -0.64
CA VAL A 344 -41.25 14.36 0.47
C VAL A 344 -42.68 14.68 0.92
N THR A 345 -43.56 13.68 0.94
CA THR A 345 -44.93 13.80 1.43
C THR A 345 -45.11 12.95 2.68
N LEU A 346 -45.67 13.55 3.73
CA LEU A 346 -45.95 12.90 5.01
C LEU A 346 -47.46 12.72 5.19
N LYS A 347 -47.88 11.47 5.42
CA LYS A 347 -49.26 11.06 5.65
C LYS A 347 -49.37 10.28 6.96
N GLY A 348 -50.56 10.30 7.59
CA GLY A 348 -50.84 9.62 8.87
C GLY A 348 -51.15 10.60 10.01
N ASP A 349 -50.99 10.14 11.25
CA ASP A 349 -51.14 11.01 12.42
C ASP A 349 -49.88 11.85 12.64
N LEU A 350 -49.94 13.10 12.19
CA LEU A 350 -48.82 14.05 12.28
C LEU A 350 -48.80 14.86 13.58
N SER A 351 -49.75 14.65 14.50
CA SER A 351 -49.89 15.46 15.72
C SER A 351 -48.72 15.29 16.69
N SER A 352 -48.07 14.12 16.68
CA SER A 352 -46.97 13.75 17.58
C SER A 352 -45.60 13.64 16.89
N VAL A 353 -45.55 13.99 15.60
CA VAL A 353 -44.37 13.88 14.73
C VAL A 353 -43.59 15.19 14.72
N GLN A 354 -42.30 15.12 15.03
CA GLN A 354 -41.39 16.26 14.88
C GLN A 354 -40.81 16.25 13.47
N ILE A 355 -40.90 17.39 12.78
CA ILE A 355 -40.46 17.55 11.40
C ILE A 355 -39.52 18.76 11.37
N SER A 356 -38.32 18.57 10.84
CA SER A 356 -37.31 19.63 10.72
C SER A 356 -36.77 19.67 9.28
N PRO A 357 -37.45 20.38 8.37
CA PRO A 357 -36.95 20.59 7.02
C PRO A 357 -35.82 21.64 7.01
N LYS A 358 -34.80 21.43 6.19
CA LYS A 358 -33.77 22.41 5.85
C LYS A 358 -33.69 22.51 4.32
N ASN A 359 -33.80 23.71 3.78
CA ASN A 359 -33.80 24.01 2.33
C ASN A 359 -34.97 23.40 1.51
N LEU A 360 -35.83 22.57 2.11
CA LEU A 360 -37.12 22.20 1.53
C LEU A 360 -38.20 23.20 1.96
N LYS A 361 -39.12 23.51 1.05
CA LYS A 361 -40.26 24.40 1.31
C LYS A 361 -41.53 23.57 1.44
N GLU A 362 -42.35 23.91 2.43
CA GLU A 362 -43.68 23.33 2.54
C GLU A 362 -44.55 23.82 1.37
N ILE A 363 -45.23 22.88 0.72
CA ILE A 363 -46.12 23.11 -0.43
C ILE A 363 -47.54 22.80 0.04
N ASN A 364 -48.46 23.74 -0.17
CA ASN A 364 -49.87 23.51 0.14
C ASN A 364 -50.42 22.35 -0.70
N SER A 365 -50.86 21.30 -0.02
CA SER A 365 -51.45 20.09 -0.61
C SER A 365 -52.62 19.62 0.25
N GLY A 366 -53.66 19.06 -0.40
CA GLY A 366 -54.79 18.45 0.30
C GLY A 366 -54.51 17.06 0.88
N GLU A 367 -53.32 16.49 0.63
CA GLU A 367 -52.99 15.08 0.94
C GLU A 367 -51.95 14.90 2.07
N GLY A 368 -51.79 15.88 2.96
CA GLY A 368 -50.83 15.84 4.07
C GLY A 368 -49.79 16.96 3.99
N LYS A 369 -48.67 16.82 4.71
CA LYS A 369 -47.57 17.80 4.66
C LYS A 369 -46.60 17.43 3.55
N VAL A 370 -46.48 18.31 2.55
CA VAL A 370 -45.59 18.12 1.40
C VAL A 370 -44.45 19.11 1.48
N TYR A 371 -43.22 18.61 1.36
CA TYR A 371 -42.00 19.40 1.31
C TYR A 371 -41.34 19.18 -0.04
N GLY A 372 -41.04 20.25 -0.78
CA GLY A 372 -40.40 20.15 -2.09
C GLY A 372 -39.22 21.09 -2.27
N GLY A 373 -38.37 20.75 -3.23
CA GLY A 373 -37.13 21.45 -3.54
C GLY A 373 -35.93 20.51 -3.46
N GLU A 374 -34.77 21.10 -3.26
CA GLU A 374 -33.53 20.38 -2.96
C GLU A 374 -33.18 20.61 -1.51
N GLY A 375 -33.05 19.52 -0.76
CA GLY A 375 -32.59 19.59 0.60
C GLY A 375 -33.07 18.46 1.46
N ASN A 376 -33.28 18.82 2.70
CA ASN A 376 -33.08 17.93 3.83
C ASN A 376 -34.30 17.89 4.72
N ILE A 377 -34.70 16.71 5.18
CA ILE A 377 -35.75 16.60 6.19
C ILE A 377 -35.41 15.53 7.23
N GLU A 378 -35.51 15.91 8.50
CA GLU A 378 -35.48 14.99 9.63
C GLU A 378 -36.88 14.85 10.22
N ILE A 379 -37.29 13.60 10.47
CA ILE A 379 -38.61 13.24 10.94
C ILE A 379 -38.44 12.30 12.13
N THR A 380 -39.02 12.67 13.28
CA THR A 380 -39.06 11.80 14.46
C THR A 380 -40.50 11.51 14.86
N GLY A 381 -40.92 10.24 14.76
CA GLY A 381 -42.30 9.82 15.03
C GLY A 381 -42.57 8.35 14.69
N ASN A 382 -43.79 7.89 14.96
CA ASN A 382 -44.27 6.54 14.67
C ASN A 382 -45.60 6.61 13.89
N ASN A 383 -46.02 5.48 13.31
CA ASN A 383 -47.31 5.34 12.62
C ASN A 383 -47.52 6.37 11.48
N LEU A 384 -46.47 6.62 10.70
CA LEU A 384 -46.48 7.56 9.58
C LEU A 384 -46.05 6.90 8.26
N ILE A 385 -46.54 7.47 7.17
CA ILE A 385 -46.19 7.09 5.80
C ILE A 385 -45.40 8.25 5.18
N ILE A 386 -44.21 7.95 4.68
CA ILE A 386 -43.34 8.90 4.00
C ILE A 386 -43.23 8.48 2.53
N GLU A 387 -43.69 9.35 1.64
CA GLU A 387 -43.56 9.17 0.19
C GLU A 387 -42.51 10.14 -0.35
N ILE A 388 -41.46 9.61 -0.95
CA ILE A 388 -40.33 10.37 -1.50
C ILE A 388 -40.31 10.16 -3.01
N SER A 389 -40.14 11.23 -3.77
CA SER A 389 -39.99 11.17 -5.23
C SER A 389 -38.97 12.20 -5.67
N GLY A 390 -37.98 11.79 -6.47
CA GLY A 390 -36.92 12.70 -6.90
C GLY A 390 -35.65 12.02 -7.39
N LYS A 391 -34.59 12.81 -7.43
CA LYS A 391 -33.21 12.38 -7.72
C LYS A 391 -32.34 12.52 -6.47
N ASP A 392 -31.21 11.82 -6.48
CA ASP A 392 -30.21 11.81 -5.40
C ASP A 392 -30.86 11.56 -4.03
N ILE A 393 -31.85 10.67 -3.99
CA ILE A 393 -32.52 10.32 -2.75
C ILE A 393 -31.51 9.57 -1.88
N ASN A 394 -31.34 10.03 -0.64
CA ASN A 394 -30.59 9.33 0.39
C ASN A 394 -31.43 9.25 1.66
N ILE A 395 -31.69 8.04 2.14
CA ILE A 395 -32.61 7.75 3.24
C ILE A 395 -31.86 6.99 4.31
N ALA A 396 -32.05 7.37 5.57
CA ALA A 396 -31.68 6.57 6.71
C ALA A 396 -32.77 6.53 7.74
N ILE A 397 -32.96 5.36 8.34
CA ILE A 397 -33.98 5.12 9.32
C ILE A 397 -33.37 4.34 10.47
N THR A 398 -33.62 4.82 11.68
CA THR A 398 -33.46 4.06 12.92
C THR A 398 -34.86 3.80 13.48
N GLY A 399 -35.36 2.57 13.33
CA GLY A 399 -36.70 2.20 13.79
C GLY A 399 -37.25 0.94 13.12
N ASN A 400 -38.57 0.76 13.20
CA ASN A 400 -39.27 -0.38 12.66
C ASN A 400 -40.21 0.04 11.52
N GLY A 401 -40.28 -0.76 10.46
CA GLY A 401 -41.15 -0.42 9.35
C GLY A 401 -40.95 -1.30 8.12
N ASN A 402 -41.51 -0.82 7.02
CA ASN A 402 -41.25 -1.38 5.71
C ASN A 402 -41.06 -0.27 4.66
N ALA A 403 -40.34 -0.60 3.59
CA ALA A 403 -40.10 0.28 2.47
C ALA A 403 -40.49 -0.39 1.15
N THR A 404 -41.00 0.39 0.22
CA THR A 404 -41.17 0.02 -1.19
C THR A 404 -40.38 0.99 -2.04
N LEU A 405 -39.50 0.45 -2.87
CA LEU A 405 -38.50 1.17 -3.63
C LEU A 405 -38.71 0.91 -5.12
N THR A 406 -38.97 1.95 -5.91
CA THR A 406 -39.11 1.88 -7.37
C THR A 406 -38.17 2.88 -8.04
N GLY A 407 -37.20 2.42 -8.83
CA GLY A 407 -36.20 3.32 -9.43
C GLY A 407 -34.86 2.63 -9.67
N THR A 408 -33.78 3.38 -9.59
CA THR A 408 -32.39 2.89 -9.74
C THR A 408 -31.55 3.27 -8.54
N GLY A 409 -30.78 2.33 -7.99
CA GLY A 409 -29.95 2.58 -6.81
C GLY A 409 -29.69 1.33 -5.99
N THR A 410 -29.36 1.51 -4.70
CA THR A 410 -29.07 0.41 -3.76
C THR A 410 -29.66 0.69 -2.39
N TYR A 411 -29.93 -0.36 -1.62
CA TYR A 411 -30.35 -0.25 -0.22
C TYR A 411 -29.68 -1.31 0.66
N LYS A 412 -29.59 -0.99 1.95
CA LYS A 412 -29.28 -1.88 3.06
C LYS A 412 -30.47 -1.91 4.02
N ALA A 413 -30.97 -3.08 4.37
CA ALA A 413 -32.05 -3.25 5.35
C ALA A 413 -31.66 -4.31 6.37
N CYS A 414 -31.80 -3.98 7.65
CA CYS A 414 -31.55 -4.86 8.77
C CYS A 414 -32.86 -5.21 9.46
N ASN A 415 -33.08 -6.49 9.74
CA ASN A 415 -34.25 -6.99 10.44
C ASN A 415 -33.78 -7.98 11.51
N LYS A 416 -34.02 -7.66 12.78
CA LYS A 416 -33.54 -8.44 13.94
C LYS A 416 -32.04 -8.76 13.86
N GLY A 417 -31.23 -7.75 13.53
CA GLY A 417 -29.77 -7.85 13.45
C GLY A 417 -29.20 -8.47 12.17
N LEU A 418 -30.03 -8.99 11.26
CA LEU A 418 -29.59 -9.53 9.97
C LEU A 418 -29.76 -8.48 8.86
N CYS A 419 -28.65 -8.05 8.25
CA CYS A 419 -28.64 -7.03 7.21
C CYS A 419 -28.48 -7.62 5.81
N VAL A 420 -29.28 -7.14 4.85
CA VAL A 420 -29.16 -7.47 3.43
C VAL A 420 -28.91 -6.22 2.61
N ASN A 421 -28.03 -6.34 1.62
CA ASN A 421 -27.74 -5.31 0.63
C ASN A 421 -28.29 -5.76 -0.73
N LYS A 422 -29.13 -4.95 -1.37
CA LYS A 422 -29.70 -5.27 -2.69
C LYS A 422 -29.85 -4.00 -3.54
N ALA A 423 -30.08 -4.20 -4.84
CA ALA A 423 -30.48 -3.11 -5.74
C ALA A 423 -31.84 -2.52 -5.33
N TRP A 424 -32.07 -1.26 -5.67
CA TRP A 424 -33.32 -0.51 -5.52
C TRP A 424 -34.40 -1.06 -6.46
N GLU A 425 -34.79 -2.31 -6.25
CA GLU A 425 -35.86 -2.99 -6.96
C GLU A 425 -36.53 -3.93 -5.96
N GLY A 426 -37.33 -3.37 -5.05
CA GLY A 426 -37.86 -4.13 -3.92
C GLY A 426 -39.23 -3.64 -3.49
N LYS A 427 -40.17 -4.58 -3.38
CA LYS A 427 -41.47 -4.37 -2.74
C LYS A 427 -41.42 -4.95 -1.33
N ASN A 428 -41.98 -4.22 -0.36
CA ASN A 428 -42.17 -4.69 1.02
C ASN A 428 -40.87 -5.12 1.73
N ILE A 429 -39.85 -4.27 1.67
CA ILE A 429 -38.56 -4.45 2.36
C ILE A 429 -38.78 -4.17 3.85
N ASN A 430 -38.70 -5.19 4.69
CA ASN A 430 -38.88 -5.04 6.14
C ASN A 430 -37.57 -4.63 6.81
N PHE A 431 -37.65 -3.72 7.77
CA PHE A 431 -36.55 -3.34 8.64
C PHE A 431 -37.04 -3.24 10.09
N SER A 432 -36.21 -3.69 11.02
CA SER A 432 -36.48 -3.59 12.45
C SER A 432 -35.17 -3.45 13.21
N LYS A 433 -35.22 -2.74 14.33
CA LYS A 433 -34.12 -2.69 15.28
C LYS A 433 -33.91 -4.05 15.93
#